data_AF-A0A935S9J9-F1
#
_entry.id   AF-A0A935S9J9-F1
#
_cell.length_a   1.000
_cell.length_b   1.000
_cell.length_c   1.000
_cell.angle_alpha   90.00
_cell.angle_beta   90.00
_cell.angle_gamma   90.00
#
_symmetry.space_group_name_H-M   'P 1'
#
loop_
_entity.id
_entity.type
_entity.pdbx_description
1 polymer ?
#
loop_
_entity_poly.entity_id
_entity_poly.type
_entity_poly.pdbx_seq_one_letter_code
_entity_poly.pdbx_strand_id
1 'polypeptide(L)'
;MSLSKAVRIAPLEYRGYTIAARTYEVRGSGRWAVGVVIGRWGSLRAFDSQATAATEDGANEMSQAFARQLIDLSPYASSLTDLVGEPSGMRPPSHR
;
A
#
# COMPACT_ATOMS: atom_id res chain seq x y z
N MET A 1 18.10 24.78 -0.36
CA MET A 1 16.81 24.09 -0.55
C MET A 1 17.04 22.62 -0.32
N SER A 2 16.62 22.09 0.83
CA SER A 2 16.86 20.68 1.19
C SER A 2 15.85 19.83 0.42
N LEU A 3 16.33 18.95 -0.46
CA LEU A 3 15.52 17.88 -1.03
C LEU A 3 15.05 17.03 0.17
N SER A 4 13.74 16.97 0.36
CA SER A 4 13.11 16.06 1.32
C SER A 4 13.76 14.69 1.15
N LYS A 5 14.43 14.23 2.21
CA LYS A 5 15.06 12.91 2.27
C LYS A 5 13.93 11.90 2.17
N ALA A 6 13.55 11.54 0.95
CA ALA A 6 12.68 10.41 0.71
C ALA A 6 13.45 9.20 1.24
N VAL A 7 13.12 8.78 2.46
CA VAL A 7 13.55 7.50 2.99
C VAL A 7 13.01 6.47 2.00
N ARG A 8 13.90 5.98 1.14
CA ARG A 8 13.60 4.87 0.24
C ARG A 8 13.51 3.65 1.14
N ILE A 9 12.34 3.44 1.74
CA ILE A 9 12.02 2.14 2.29
C ILE A 9 12.01 1.21 1.09
N ALA A 10 12.96 0.28 1.06
CA ALA A 10 13.01 -0.73 0.03
C ALA A 10 11.61 -1.38 -0.04
N PRO A 11 10.99 -1.43 -1.23
CA PRO A 11 9.67 -2.01 -1.36
C PRO A 11 9.66 -3.42 -0.75
N LEU A 12 8.75 -3.66 0.19
CA LEU A 12 8.61 -4.96 0.82
C LEU A 12 7.68 -5.82 -0.02
N GLU A 13 8.09 -7.05 -0.33
CA GLU A 13 7.19 -8.01 -0.94
C GLU A 13 6.38 -8.76 0.13
N TYR A 14 5.08 -8.89 -0.08
CA TYR A 14 4.18 -9.63 0.79
C TYR A 14 3.06 -10.29 0.00
N ARG A 15 2.98 -11.63 0.04
CA ARG A 15 1.96 -12.44 -0.67
C ARG A 15 1.80 -12.10 -2.17
N GLY A 16 2.91 -11.78 -2.83
CA GLY A 16 2.92 -11.39 -4.25
C GLY A 16 2.49 -9.95 -4.54
N TYR A 17 2.33 -9.13 -3.50
CA TYR A 17 2.19 -7.68 -3.60
C TYR A 17 3.51 -6.98 -3.25
N THR A 18 3.77 -5.86 -3.87
CA THR A 18 4.81 -4.91 -3.46
C THR A 18 4.19 -3.84 -2.56
N ILE A 19 4.84 -3.53 -1.45
CA ILE A 19 4.36 -2.56 -0.46
C ILE A 19 5.42 -1.45 -0.32
N ALA A 20 5.00 -0.20 -0.43
CA ALA A 20 5.84 0.97 -0.14
C ALA A 20 5.11 1.90 0.83
N ALA A 21 5.76 2.22 1.96
CA ALA A 21 5.21 3.20 2.88
C ALA A 21 5.19 4.60 2.23
N ARG A 22 4.13 5.36 2.52
CA ARG A 22 3.92 6.73 2.06
C ARG A 22 3.61 7.59 3.28
N THR A 23 4.66 7.95 4.00
CA THR A 23 4.56 8.74 5.22
C THR A 23 5.01 10.18 4.97
N TYR A 24 4.35 11.13 5.63
CA TYR A 24 4.68 12.54 5.57
C TYR A 24 4.22 13.23 6.85
N GLU A 25 4.93 14.29 7.26
CA GLU A 25 4.50 15.09 8.39
C GLU A 25 3.26 15.90 8.03
N VAL A 26 2.21 15.79 8.85
CA VAL A 26 1.01 16.61 8.73
C VAL A 26 1.32 18.00 9.30
N ARG A 27 1.31 19.01 8.42
CA ARG A 27 1.73 20.39 8.71
C ARG A 27 1.12 20.92 10.03
N GLY A 28 1.99 21.33 10.95
CA GLY A 28 1.62 21.99 12.21
C GLY A 28 1.10 21.06 13.30
N SER A 29 1.10 19.75 13.07
CA SER A 29 0.62 18.76 14.07
C SER A 29 1.73 18.04 14.84
N GLY A 30 2.97 18.03 14.29
CA GLY A 30 4.04 17.15 14.79
C GLY A 30 3.67 15.66 14.71
N ARG A 31 2.75 15.29 13.81
CA ARG A 31 2.27 13.92 13.58
C ARG A 31 2.58 13.52 12.15
N TRP A 32 2.81 12.22 11.96
CA TRP A 32 3.15 11.61 10.68
C TRP A 32 1.96 10.81 10.16
N ALA A 33 1.57 11.07 8.92
CA ALA A 33 0.49 10.36 8.25
C ALA A 33 0.89 8.90 8.00
N VAL A 34 -0.07 7.99 8.19
CA VAL A 34 0.08 6.56 7.89
C VAL A 34 -0.56 6.29 6.53
N GLY A 35 0.24 5.85 5.57
CA GLY A 35 -0.21 5.63 4.20
C GLY A 35 0.68 4.64 3.47
N VAL A 36 0.15 3.98 2.46
CA VAL A 36 0.86 2.93 1.72
C VAL A 36 0.49 2.98 0.24
N VAL A 37 1.46 2.69 -0.63
CA VAL A 37 1.23 2.27 -2.01
C VAL A 37 1.41 0.76 -2.09
N ILE A 38 0.38 0.08 -2.59
CA ILE A 38 0.39 -1.36 -2.83
C ILE A 38 0.38 -1.60 -4.33
N GLY A 39 1.28 -2.46 -4.79
CA GLY A 39 1.44 -2.83 -6.19
C GLY A 39 1.24 -4.32 -6.42
N ARG A 40 0.68 -4.68 -7.58
CA ARG A 40 0.63 -6.06 -8.09
C ARG A 40 0.37 -6.04 -9.60
N TRP A 41 1.03 -6.94 -10.33
CA TRP A 41 0.84 -7.14 -11.78
C TRP A 41 0.91 -5.85 -12.63
N GLY A 42 1.82 -4.93 -12.27
CA GLY A 42 1.97 -3.65 -12.96
C GLY A 42 0.97 -2.57 -12.55
N SER A 43 -0.02 -2.90 -11.74
CA SER A 43 -0.96 -1.94 -11.14
C SER A 43 -0.45 -1.45 -9.79
N LEU A 44 -0.68 -0.16 -9.50
CA LEU A 44 -0.37 0.48 -8.22
C LEU A 44 -1.61 1.18 -7.68
N ARG A 45 -1.85 1.08 -6.37
CA ARG A 45 -2.91 1.83 -5.67
C ARG A 45 -2.42 2.35 -4.33
N ALA A 46 -2.73 3.62 -4.06
CA ALA A 46 -2.45 4.26 -2.78
C ALA A 46 -3.63 4.10 -1.82
N PHE A 47 -3.31 3.92 -0.53
CA PHE A 47 -4.26 3.84 0.57
C PHE A 47 -3.74 4.70 1.71
N ASP A 48 -4.59 5.60 2.20
CA ASP A 48 -4.29 6.43 3.35
C ASP A 48 -5.13 5.97 4.54
N SER A 49 -4.52 5.94 5.73
CA SER A 49 -5.21 5.65 6.98
C SER A 49 -5.56 6.96 7.69
N GLN A 50 -6.62 6.96 8.50
CA GLN A 50 -6.92 8.07 9.41
C GLN A 50 -5.95 8.10 10.61
N ALA A 51 -5.19 7.03 10.84
CA ALA A 51 -4.20 6.96 11.90
C ALA A 51 -3.00 7.88 11.62
N THR A 52 -2.39 8.39 12.69
CA THR A 52 -1.13 9.11 12.63
C THR A 52 -0.18 8.60 13.70
N ALA A 53 1.13 8.72 13.45
CA ALA A 53 2.17 8.36 14.40
C ALA A 53 2.89 9.60 14.94
N ALA A 54 3.51 9.47 16.10
CA ALA A 54 4.33 10.54 16.68
C ALA A 54 5.68 10.73 15.97
N THR A 55 6.15 9.71 15.25
CA THR A 55 7.45 9.70 14.56
C THR A 55 7.31 9.18 13.13
N GLU A 56 8.25 9.54 12.26
CA GLU A 56 8.34 9.02 10.89
C GLU A 56 8.47 7.49 10.89
N ASP A 57 9.37 6.95 11.70
CA ASP A 57 9.60 5.50 11.82
C ASP A 57 8.34 4.77 12.31
N GLY A 58 7.64 5.35 13.30
CA GLY A 58 6.36 4.78 13.77
C GLY A 58 5.30 4.79 12.67
N ALA A 59 5.23 5.85 11.87
CA ALA A 59 4.31 5.89 10.73
C ALA A 59 4.69 4.85 9.67
N ASN A 60 5.98 4.59 9.46
CA ASN A 60 6.47 3.59 8.52
C ASN A 60 6.08 2.17 8.96
N GLU A 61 6.30 1.83 10.23
CA GLU A 61 5.89 0.55 10.81
C GLU A 61 4.36 0.35 10.73
N MET A 62 3.60 1.37 11.13
CA MET A 62 2.14 1.34 11.04
C MET A 62 1.65 1.21 9.59
N SER A 63 2.33 1.84 8.63
CA SER A 63 1.98 1.75 7.21
C SER A 63 2.19 0.35 6.66
N GLN A 64 3.27 -0.32 7.07
CA GLN A 64 3.51 -1.72 6.69
C GLN A 64 2.47 -2.67 7.32
N ALA A 65 2.13 -2.47 8.58
CA ALA A 65 1.09 -3.25 9.26
C ALA A 65 -0.28 -3.05 8.59
N PHE A 66 -0.64 -1.80 8.30
CA PHE A 66 -1.87 -1.44 7.58
C PHE A 66 -1.95 -2.10 6.20
N ALA A 67 -0.84 -2.08 5.44
CA ALA A 67 -0.76 -2.74 4.14
C ALA A 67 -1.00 -4.25 4.21
N ARG A 68 -0.39 -4.92 5.20
CA ARG A 68 -0.60 -6.37 5.42
C ARG A 68 -2.06 -6.68 5.76
N GLN A 69 -2.68 -5.86 6.60
CA GLN A 69 -4.11 -6.00 6.93
C GLN A 69 -4.99 -5.86 5.68
N LEU A 70 -4.75 -4.86 4.83
CA LEU A 70 -5.48 -4.71 3.57
C LEU A 70 -5.33 -5.95 2.68
N ILE A 71 -4.10 -6.46 2.54
CA ILE A 71 -3.81 -7.63 1.71
C ILE A 71 -4.42 -8.91 2.28
N ASP A 72 -4.34 -9.13 3.59
CA ASP A 72 -4.91 -10.31 4.25
C ASP A 72 -6.45 -10.32 4.16
N LEU A 73 -7.08 -9.13 4.12
CA LEU A 73 -8.52 -8.97 3.91
C LEU A 73 -8.92 -8.95 2.43
N SER A 74 -7.97 -8.95 1.48
CA SER A 74 -8.19 -8.87 0.02
C SER A 74 -9.18 -9.87 -0.59
N PRO A 75 -9.35 -11.12 -0.14
CA PRO A 75 -10.42 -11.97 -0.67
C PRO A 75 -11.83 -11.41 -0.39
N TYR A 76 -11.96 -10.42 0.51
CA TYR A 76 -13.21 -9.75 0.88
C TYR A 76 -13.20 -8.23 0.64
N ALA A 77 -12.03 -7.62 0.49
CA ALA A 77 -11.88 -6.19 0.30
C ALA A 77 -12.03 -5.80 -1.18
N SER A 78 -13.19 -5.26 -1.54
CA SER A 78 -13.47 -4.66 -2.85
C SER A 78 -12.45 -3.59 -3.29
N SER A 79 -11.69 -3.05 -2.36
CA SER A 79 -10.70 -2.00 -2.58
C SER A 79 -9.39 -2.45 -3.24
N LEU A 80 -9.08 -3.76 -3.21
CA LEU A 80 -7.91 -4.34 -3.89
C LEU A 80 -8.27 -5.11 -5.17
N THR A 81 -9.55 -5.26 -5.48
CA THR A 81 -10.02 -6.12 -6.59
C THR A 81 -9.45 -5.72 -7.95
N ASP A 82 -9.25 -4.42 -8.19
CA ASP A 82 -8.61 -3.92 -9.43
C ASP A 82 -7.11 -4.26 -9.54
N LEU A 83 -6.43 -4.55 -8.42
CA LEU A 83 -5.05 -5.06 -8.39
C LEU A 83 -4.99 -6.57 -8.59
N VAL A 84 -6.11 -7.27 -8.42
CA VAL A 84 -6.25 -8.70 -8.67
C VAL A 84 -6.68 -8.94 -10.13
N GLY A 85 -6.35 -8.01 -11.04
CA GLY A 85 -6.67 -8.13 -12.47
C GLY A 85 -6.52 -9.55 -12.98
N GLU A 86 -7.60 -10.08 -13.59
CA GLU A 86 -7.60 -11.45 -14.07
C GLU A 86 -6.34 -11.70 -14.90
N PRO A 87 -5.67 -12.85 -14.73
CA PRO A 87 -4.52 -13.18 -15.57
C PRO A 87 -4.99 -13.09 -17.02
N SER A 88 -4.51 -12.05 -17.73
CA SER A 88 -4.78 -11.86 -19.15
C SER A 88 -4.33 -13.13 -19.86
N GLY A 89 -5.26 -14.03 -20.17
CA GLY A 89 -4.93 -15.32 -20.78
C GLY A 89 -5.94 -16.47 -20.64
N MET A 90 -6.88 -16.47 -19.69
CA MET A 90 -7.89 -17.55 -19.63
C MET A 90 -9.25 -17.08 -20.15
N ARG A 91 -9.45 -17.27 -21.44
CA ARG A 91 -10.78 -17.29 -22.06
C ARG A 91 -11.59 -18.42 -21.38
N PRO A 92 -12.76 -18.17 -20.78
CA PRO A 92 -13.59 -19.24 -20.23
C PRO A 92 -13.97 -20.22 -21.35
N PRO A 93 -13.99 -21.54 -21.11
CA PRO A 93 -14.45 -22.49 -22.12
C PRO A 93 -15.89 -22.14 -22.47
N SER A 94 -16.09 -21.76 -23.74
CA SER A 94 -17.40 -21.60 -24.34
C SER A 94 -18.11 -22.95 -24.27
N HIS A 95 -19.07 -23.07 -23.35
CA HIS A 95 -20.02 -24.17 -23.34
C HIS A 95 -20.82 -24.09 -24.64
N ARG A 96 -20.64 -25.12 -25.47
CA ARG A 96 -21.47 -25.43 -26.62
C ARG A 96 -22.68 -26.25 -26.16
#